data_AF-R7HW56-F1
#
_entry.id   AF-R7HW56-F1
#
_cell.length_a   1.000
_cell.length_b   1.000
_cell.length_c   1.000
_cell.angle_alpha   90.00
_cell.angle_beta   90.00
_cell.angle_gamma   90.00
#
_symmetry.space_group_name_H-M   'P 1'
#
loop_
_entity.id
_entity.type
_entity.pdbx_description
1 polymer ?
#
loop_
_entity_poly.entity_id
_entity_poly.type
_entity_poly.pdbx_seq_one_letter_code
_entity_poly.pdbx_strand_id
1 'polypeptide(L)'
;MNPELYERYLAKKAKKLGITVEELKAQGTSSPVSESSVTSSNTEQTISQESQQPAQVEPQYVQRTIQDQLASQENTIPQQQPYMGMQPETVKTEVPSYVFGPSKIQEAPKYNSSPINQNVSRPEIKDNRENKFGLIGYPLGHSLSKVIHEAGFKSLGINATYDILETPPDNLVDRIKWLKGNGYKGFNVTIPLKLPISLFVNEVDNYADLARAVNTVYVEADKSLKAYNTDVIGFRRAIPKDIDLRGKKVAILGTGGAAHAACIALTECGVQEIAFFTRNIPNSIDLMNYVRRKFPAINFNVYQIENIRNLGEYSMLVNTTPIGMLGKAGDMMPVETYALESLNRDAVVYDVIYNPKKTVLIRAAEKLNLRTITGLDMFIYQAVAAQEIWFGNTPDFKDMKIAALEAL
;
A
#
# COMPACT_ATOMS: atom_id res chain seq x y z
N MET A 1 -7.06 5.69 17.12
CA MET A 1 -7.55 4.89 15.97
C MET A 1 -8.18 5.84 14.97
N ASN A 2 -7.72 5.90 13.72
CA ASN A 2 -8.40 6.66 12.65
C ASN A 2 -9.60 5.82 12.18
N PRO A 3 -10.86 6.21 12.48
CA PRO A 3 -12.04 5.39 12.18
C PRO A 3 -12.20 5.06 10.69
N GLU A 4 -11.71 5.95 9.82
CA GLU A 4 -11.77 5.78 8.37
C GLU A 4 -10.83 4.65 7.86
N LEU A 5 -9.68 4.47 8.52
CA LEU A 5 -8.75 3.37 8.19
C LEU A 5 -9.30 2.02 8.63
N TYR A 6 -9.99 1.98 9.78
CA TYR A 6 -10.62 0.76 10.29
C TYR A 6 -11.73 0.27 9.36
N GLU A 7 -12.65 1.14 8.96
CA GLU A 7 -13.72 0.78 8.03
C GLU A 7 -13.17 0.32 6.67
N ARG A 8 -12.10 0.96 6.15
CA ARG A 8 -11.46 0.49 4.91
C ARG A 8 -10.80 -0.89 5.04
N TYR A 9 -10.16 -1.18 6.16
CA TYR A 9 -9.59 -2.50 6.41
C TYR A 9 -10.70 -3.56 6.41
N LEU A 10 -11.78 -3.31 7.16
CA LEU A 10 -12.89 -4.23 7.25
C LEU A 10 -13.54 -4.42 5.88
N ALA A 11 -13.75 -3.36 5.10
CA ALA A 11 -14.27 -3.45 3.74
C ALA A 11 -13.38 -4.32 2.82
N LYS A 12 -12.06 -4.15 2.88
CA LYS A 12 -11.12 -4.97 2.09
C LYS A 12 -11.11 -6.44 2.54
N LYS A 13 -11.14 -6.69 3.84
CA LYS A 13 -11.15 -8.04 4.42
C LYS A 13 -12.48 -8.76 4.12
N ALA A 14 -13.61 -8.07 4.30
CA ALA A 14 -14.94 -8.56 3.99
C ALA A 14 -15.07 -8.92 2.51
N LYS A 15 -14.62 -8.03 1.61
CA LYS A 15 -14.55 -8.29 0.16
C LYS A 15 -13.70 -9.52 -0.19
N LYS A 16 -12.57 -9.72 0.49
CA LYS A 16 -11.70 -10.90 0.27
C LYS A 16 -12.38 -12.19 0.75
N LEU A 17 -13.15 -12.12 1.82
CA LEU A 17 -13.85 -13.25 2.43
C LEU A 17 -15.23 -13.52 1.82
N GLY A 18 -15.72 -12.66 0.92
CA GLY A 18 -17.04 -12.80 0.31
C GLY A 18 -18.20 -12.53 1.28
N ILE A 19 -17.95 -11.78 2.35
CA ILE A 19 -18.95 -11.42 3.39
C ILE A 19 -19.10 -9.90 3.50
N THR A 20 -20.08 -9.44 4.26
CA THR A 20 -20.30 -8.03 4.61
C THR A 20 -19.38 -7.56 5.73
N VAL A 21 -19.23 -6.24 5.88
CA VAL A 21 -18.44 -5.65 6.99
C VAL A 21 -19.11 -5.93 8.33
N GLU A 22 -20.43 -5.95 8.36
CA GLU A 22 -21.26 -6.25 9.52
C GLU A 22 -21.07 -7.70 9.99
N GLU A 23 -21.09 -8.67 9.06
CA GLU A 23 -20.78 -10.09 9.36
C GLU A 23 -19.36 -10.27 9.88
N LEU A 24 -18.39 -9.56 9.27
CA LEU A 24 -17.00 -9.59 9.72
C LEU A 24 -16.83 -9.00 11.14
N LYS A 25 -17.58 -7.94 11.48
CA LYS A 25 -17.59 -7.35 12.83
C LYS A 25 -18.22 -8.30 13.84
N ALA A 26 -19.32 -8.98 13.48
CA ALA A 26 -20.01 -9.94 14.33
C ALA A 26 -19.14 -11.17 14.67
N GLN A 27 -18.26 -11.60 13.75
CA GLN A 27 -17.29 -12.65 14.00
C GLN A 27 -16.18 -12.25 15.00
N GLY A 28 -15.96 -10.95 15.24
CA GLY A 28 -14.95 -10.43 16.16
C GLY A 28 -15.47 -10.08 17.56
N THR A 29 -16.78 -10.16 17.80
CA THR A 29 -17.42 -9.77 19.08
C THR A 29 -17.64 -10.91 20.08
N SER A 30 -17.16 -12.12 19.81
CA SER A 30 -17.13 -13.19 20.81
C SER A 30 -15.81 -13.15 21.62
N SER A 31 -15.88 -12.60 22.84
CA SER A 31 -14.88 -12.78 23.89
C SER A 31 -15.38 -13.80 24.94
N PRO A 32 -14.46 -14.39 25.73
CA PRO A 32 -14.42 -15.83 26.01
C PRO A 32 -15.21 -16.23 27.27
N VAL A 33 -15.68 -17.48 27.30
CA VAL A 33 -16.09 -18.15 28.55
C VAL A 33 -15.49 -19.57 28.58
N SER A 34 -14.76 -19.76 29.67
CA SER A 34 -14.16 -20.93 30.33
C SER A 34 -14.62 -22.36 30.05
N GLU A 35 -13.61 -23.24 30.08
CA GLU A 35 -13.53 -24.65 30.52
C GLU A 35 -14.78 -25.36 31.08
N SER A 36 -14.99 -26.59 30.62
CA SER A 36 -15.13 -27.74 31.53
C SER A 36 -14.74 -29.05 30.85
N SER A 37 -13.88 -29.78 31.54
CA SER A 37 -13.37 -31.13 31.28
C SER A 37 -14.44 -32.22 31.20
N VAL A 38 -14.29 -33.16 30.26
CA VAL A 38 -14.69 -34.57 30.45
C VAL A 38 -13.67 -35.49 29.80
N THR A 39 -13.05 -36.32 30.65
CA THR A 39 -12.18 -37.46 30.38
C THR A 39 -12.99 -38.72 30.05
N SER A 40 -12.57 -39.50 29.06
CA SER A 40 -12.63 -40.99 28.99
C SER A 40 -12.24 -41.43 27.56
N SER A 41 -11.02 -41.95 27.36
CA SER A 41 -10.58 -43.36 27.46
C SER A 41 -11.00 -44.25 26.27
N ASN A 42 -9.97 -44.72 25.54
CA ASN A 42 -9.86 -45.94 24.73
C ASN A 42 -10.88 -46.10 23.57
N THR A 43 -10.50 -46.55 22.38
CA THR A 43 -10.08 -47.94 22.12
C THR A 43 -9.48 -48.05 20.70
N GLU A 44 -8.33 -48.73 20.64
CA GLU A 44 -7.79 -49.62 19.59
C GLU A 44 -7.87 -49.24 18.10
N GLN A 45 -6.67 -49.01 17.55
CA GLN A 45 -6.33 -49.31 16.17
C GLN A 45 -6.24 -50.83 15.95
N THR A 46 -6.97 -51.35 14.97
CA THR A 46 -6.55 -52.56 14.25
C THR A 46 -6.76 -52.35 12.76
N ILE A 47 -5.67 -52.55 12.02
CA ILE A 47 -5.57 -52.48 10.57
C ILE A 47 -6.03 -53.82 9.99
N SER A 48 -6.89 -53.80 8.97
CA SER A 48 -6.96 -54.85 7.97
C SER A 48 -7.23 -54.24 6.59
N GLN A 49 -6.30 -54.52 5.68
CA GLN A 49 -6.39 -54.23 4.26
C GLN A 49 -7.43 -55.15 3.63
N GLU A 50 -8.29 -54.62 2.77
CA GLU A 50 -8.70 -55.34 1.56
C GLU A 50 -9.17 -54.37 0.47
N SER A 51 -8.76 -54.74 -0.74
CA SER A 51 -8.74 -53.96 -1.97
C SER A 51 -10.11 -53.88 -2.61
N GLN A 52 -10.53 -52.69 -3.08
CA GLN A 52 -11.49 -52.51 -4.17
C GLN A 52 -11.48 -51.07 -4.70
N GLN A 53 -11.08 -50.88 -5.96
CA GLN A 53 -11.35 -49.68 -6.74
C GLN A 53 -12.86 -49.55 -6.98
N PRO A 54 -13.43 -48.33 -7.03
CA PRO A 54 -13.81 -47.83 -8.36
C PRO A 54 -13.73 -46.29 -8.57
N ALA A 55 -13.60 -45.97 -9.86
CA ALA A 55 -14.13 -44.82 -10.61
C ALA A 55 -13.77 -43.38 -10.18
N GLN A 56 -12.92 -42.76 -11.00
CA GLN A 56 -12.74 -41.32 -11.13
C GLN A 56 -14.05 -40.65 -11.58
N VAL A 57 -14.45 -39.59 -10.88
CA VAL A 57 -15.45 -38.63 -11.36
C VAL A 57 -14.81 -37.24 -11.33
N GLU A 58 -14.48 -36.72 -12.51
CA GLU A 58 -14.12 -35.31 -12.70
C GLU A 58 -15.37 -34.42 -12.61
N PRO A 59 -15.30 -33.23 -11.98
CA PRO A 59 -16.39 -32.27 -12.05
C PRO A 59 -16.41 -31.57 -13.43
N GLN A 60 -17.47 -31.79 -14.20
CA GLN A 60 -17.79 -31.05 -15.41
C GLN A 60 -18.13 -29.59 -15.09
N TYR A 61 -17.35 -28.65 -15.62
CA TYR A 61 -17.69 -27.23 -15.67
C TYR A 61 -18.68 -26.98 -16.82
N VAL A 62 -19.89 -26.50 -16.50
CA VAL A 62 -20.86 -26.07 -17.49
C VAL A 62 -20.51 -24.65 -17.97
N GLN A 63 -19.98 -24.54 -19.19
CA GLN A 63 -19.93 -23.29 -19.94
C GLN A 63 -21.34 -22.96 -20.46
N ARG A 64 -21.89 -21.80 -20.10
CA ARG A 64 -22.99 -21.17 -20.87
C ARG A 64 -22.48 -19.85 -21.43
N THR A 65 -22.41 -19.79 -22.75
CA THR A 65 -22.08 -18.59 -23.54
C THR A 65 -23.33 -17.76 -23.83
N ILE A 66 -23.16 -16.44 -23.88
CA ILE A 66 -24.19 -15.39 -24.03
C ILE A 66 -24.94 -15.42 -25.39
N GLN A 67 -24.65 -16.39 -26.26
CA GLN A 67 -25.23 -16.47 -27.61
C GLN A 67 -26.61 -17.15 -27.69
N ASP A 68 -27.07 -17.81 -26.62
CA ASP A 68 -28.40 -18.47 -26.59
C ASP A 68 -29.54 -17.59 -26.05
N GLN A 69 -29.27 -16.33 -25.68
CA GLN A 69 -30.30 -15.37 -25.21
C GLN A 69 -30.69 -14.31 -26.24
N LEU A 70 -30.20 -14.40 -27.49
CA LEU A 70 -30.45 -13.41 -28.55
C LEU A 70 -31.36 -13.93 -29.69
N ALA A 71 -32.02 -15.08 -29.54
CA ALA A 71 -32.84 -15.68 -30.60
C ALA A 71 -34.36 -15.57 -30.37
N SER A 72 -34.83 -14.64 -29.54
CA SER A 72 -36.28 -14.46 -29.32
C SER A 72 -36.66 -13.00 -29.10
N GLN A 73 -36.62 -12.20 -30.19
CA GLN A 73 -37.52 -11.07 -30.45
C GLN A 73 -37.12 -10.37 -31.76
N GLU A 74 -37.70 -10.82 -32.87
CA GLU A 74 -37.81 -10.01 -34.10
C GLU A 74 -39.22 -9.44 -34.23
N ASN A 75 -39.27 -8.25 -34.85
CA ASN A 75 -40.41 -7.55 -35.46
C ASN A 75 -41.35 -6.73 -34.58
N THR A 76 -41.06 -5.43 -34.49
CA THR A 76 -41.99 -4.36 -34.95
C THR A 76 -41.25 -3.02 -35.06
N ILE A 77 -41.24 -2.43 -36.26
CA ILE A 77 -40.68 -1.11 -36.57
C ILE A 77 -41.82 -0.08 -36.53
N PRO A 78 -41.70 1.03 -35.78
CA PRO A 78 -42.46 2.25 -36.06
C PRO A 78 -41.57 3.38 -36.61
N GLN A 79 -42.19 4.19 -37.46
CA GLN A 79 -41.65 5.23 -38.33
C GLN A 79 -40.91 6.37 -37.60
N GLN A 80 -39.88 6.90 -38.26
CA GLN A 80 -39.09 8.06 -37.86
C GLN A 80 -39.93 9.34 -37.86
N GLN A 81 -40.00 10.03 -36.71
CA GLN A 81 -40.35 11.44 -36.62
C GLN A 81 -39.08 12.29 -36.48
N PRO A 82 -39.01 13.50 -37.08
CA PRO A 82 -37.85 14.37 -36.94
C PRO A 82 -37.79 14.94 -35.53
N TYR A 83 -36.63 14.82 -34.87
CA TYR A 83 -36.39 15.40 -33.54
C TYR A 83 -36.39 16.94 -33.65
N MET A 84 -37.44 17.59 -33.13
CA MET A 84 -37.43 19.03 -32.85
C MET A 84 -36.68 19.27 -31.54
N GLY A 85 -35.67 20.14 -31.57
CA GLY A 85 -34.81 20.43 -30.41
C GLY A 85 -35.60 20.89 -29.19
N MET A 86 -35.39 20.21 -28.06
CA MET A 86 -35.84 20.70 -26.75
C MET A 86 -34.90 21.78 -26.26
N GLN A 87 -35.48 22.95 -25.95
CA GLN A 87 -34.83 23.99 -25.13
C GLN A 87 -34.54 23.41 -23.74
N PRO A 88 -33.41 23.73 -23.10
CA PRO A 88 -33.10 23.20 -21.78
C PRO A 88 -34.03 23.80 -20.73
N GLU A 89 -35.04 23.04 -20.29
CA GLU A 89 -35.73 23.31 -19.04
C GLU A 89 -34.82 22.90 -17.88
N THR A 90 -34.40 23.88 -17.08
CA THR A 90 -33.69 23.63 -15.83
C THR A 90 -34.65 23.00 -14.81
N VAL A 91 -34.63 21.67 -14.72
CA VAL A 91 -35.21 20.97 -13.59
C VAL A 91 -34.25 21.16 -12.40
N LYS A 92 -34.68 21.93 -11.40
CA LYS A 92 -34.02 21.95 -10.08
C LYS A 92 -34.35 20.64 -9.37
N THR A 93 -33.49 19.64 -9.53
CA THR A 93 -33.54 18.44 -8.69
C THR A 93 -32.76 18.73 -7.42
N GLU A 94 -33.47 18.96 -6.31
CA GLU A 94 -32.85 18.97 -4.98
C GLU A 94 -32.48 17.53 -4.60
N VAL A 95 -31.19 17.22 -4.64
CA VAL A 95 -30.64 15.98 -4.10
C VAL A 95 -30.26 16.27 -2.64
N PRO A 96 -30.81 15.56 -1.64
CA PRO A 96 -30.45 15.80 -0.25
C PRO A 96 -28.97 15.43 -0.01
N SER A 97 -28.11 16.44 0.15
CA SER A 97 -26.76 16.26 0.66
C SER A 97 -26.82 16.10 2.17
N TYR A 98 -26.69 14.88 2.68
CA TYR A 98 -26.38 14.69 4.10
C TYR A 98 -24.89 14.95 4.34
N VAL A 99 -24.55 16.24 4.36
CA VAL A 99 -23.22 16.79 4.62
C VAL A 99 -23.44 18.08 5.44
N PHE A 100 -23.12 18.00 6.74
CA PHE A 100 -23.16 19.04 7.79
C PHE A 100 -24.53 19.60 8.22
N GLY A 101 -24.90 19.31 9.48
CA GLY A 101 -25.81 20.17 10.26
C GLY A 101 -25.00 21.24 11.03
N PRO A 102 -25.63 22.37 11.41
CA PRO A 102 -24.92 23.45 12.10
C PRO A 102 -24.39 22.96 13.44
N SER A 103 -23.13 23.28 13.74
CA SER A 103 -22.55 23.08 15.07
C SER A 103 -23.39 23.84 16.10
N LYS A 104 -24.15 23.13 16.92
CA LYS A 104 -24.58 23.65 18.21
C LYS A 104 -23.34 23.72 19.08
N ILE A 105 -22.81 24.92 19.27
CA ILE A 105 -21.90 25.22 20.36
C ILE A 105 -22.72 25.02 21.64
N GLN A 106 -22.51 23.91 22.33
CA GLN A 106 -22.77 23.85 23.76
C GLN A 106 -21.54 24.44 24.44
N GLU A 107 -21.74 25.54 25.16
CA GLU A 107 -20.72 26.09 26.04
C GLU A 107 -20.19 24.99 26.96
N ALA A 108 -18.87 24.79 26.93
CA ALA A 108 -18.21 23.95 27.91
C ALA A 108 -18.47 24.52 29.32
N PRO A 109 -18.76 23.67 30.32
CA PRO A 109 -18.89 24.15 31.70
C PRO A 109 -17.59 24.86 32.09
N LYS A 110 -17.73 26.09 32.60
CA LYS A 110 -16.63 26.92 33.11
C LYS A 110 -15.92 26.18 34.24
N TYR A 111 -14.85 25.48 33.92
CA TYR A 111 -13.88 25.02 34.90
C TYR A 111 -13.00 26.20 35.29
N ASN A 112 -13.03 26.54 36.59
CA ASN A 112 -12.13 27.51 37.19
C ASN A 112 -10.68 27.17 36.83
N SER A 113 -10.04 28.07 36.08
CA SER A 113 -8.62 28.01 35.76
C SER A 113 -7.79 28.39 36.97
N SER A 114 -7.46 27.41 37.80
CA SER A 114 -6.18 27.45 38.51
C SER A 114 -5.10 26.93 37.55
N PRO A 115 -3.97 27.62 37.36
CA PRO A 115 -2.94 27.18 36.44
C PRO A 115 -2.27 25.92 37.01
N ILE A 116 -2.69 24.75 36.54
CA ILE A 116 -1.96 23.51 36.78
C ILE A 116 -0.72 23.55 35.89
N ASN A 117 0.38 23.97 36.50
CA ASN A 117 1.71 23.82 35.95
C ASN A 117 2.03 22.32 35.94
N GLN A 118 1.82 21.65 34.80
CA GLN A 118 2.15 20.24 34.61
C GLN A 118 3.06 20.06 33.39
N ASN A 119 4.31 20.49 33.54
CA ASN A 119 5.43 19.71 33.02
C ASN A 119 5.51 18.41 33.83
N VAL A 120 4.59 17.47 33.58
CA VAL A 120 4.80 16.08 33.98
C VAL A 120 5.69 15.49 32.90
N SER A 121 7.00 15.68 33.06
CA SER A 121 7.99 14.92 32.31
C SER A 121 7.65 13.44 32.53
N ARG A 122 7.27 12.72 31.47
CA ARG A 122 7.17 11.26 31.54
C ARG A 122 8.51 10.76 32.09
N PRO A 123 8.52 9.85 33.09
CA PRO A 123 9.77 9.32 33.59
C PRO A 123 10.57 8.76 32.41
N GLU A 124 11.84 9.16 32.28
CA GLU A 124 12.72 8.63 31.25
C GLU A 124 12.87 7.12 31.47
N ILE A 125 12.19 6.33 30.64
CA ILE A 125 12.33 4.88 30.66
C ILE A 125 13.61 4.55 29.91
N LYS A 126 14.68 4.20 30.64
CA LYS A 126 15.92 3.72 30.03
C LYS A 126 15.68 2.38 29.35
N ASP A 127 15.82 2.32 28.02
CA ASP A 127 15.63 1.11 27.25
C ASP A 127 16.89 0.24 27.24
N ASN A 128 16.92 -0.81 28.08
CA ASN A 128 18.04 -1.74 28.19
C ASN A 128 17.92 -2.98 27.27
N ARG A 129 16.93 -3.02 26.36
CA ARG A 129 16.76 -4.16 25.44
C ARG A 129 17.92 -4.22 24.44
N GLU A 130 18.21 -5.42 23.94
CA GLU A 130 19.06 -5.61 22.77
C GLU A 130 18.44 -4.96 21.53
N ASN A 131 19.27 -4.58 20.56
CA ASN A 131 18.83 -3.97 19.31
C ASN A 131 18.33 -5.05 18.33
N LYS A 132 17.09 -5.50 18.51
CA LYS A 132 16.44 -6.49 17.63
C LYS A 132 15.42 -5.84 16.70
N PHE A 133 15.57 -6.11 15.40
CA PHE A 133 14.70 -5.61 14.34
C PHE A 133 14.25 -6.73 13.42
N GLY A 134 13.26 -6.48 12.56
CA GLY A 134 12.88 -7.46 11.55
C GLY A 134 11.88 -6.96 10.52
N LEU A 135 11.53 -7.82 9.58
CA LEU A 135 10.52 -7.60 8.55
C LEU A 135 9.34 -8.55 8.78
N ILE A 136 8.12 -8.01 8.79
CA ILE A 136 6.89 -8.81 8.74
C ILE A 136 6.15 -8.61 7.41
N GLY A 137 5.56 -9.69 6.89
CA GLY A 137 4.78 -9.71 5.64
C GLY A 137 4.60 -11.13 5.14
N TYR A 138 3.92 -11.30 4.00
CA TYR A 138 3.70 -12.62 3.42
C TYR A 138 3.33 -12.59 1.91
N PRO A 139 3.93 -13.44 1.06
CA PRO A 139 5.18 -14.17 1.30
C PRO A 139 6.36 -13.18 1.35
N LEU A 140 7.45 -13.52 2.04
CA LEU A 140 8.65 -12.66 2.10
C LEU A 140 9.75 -13.11 1.13
N GLY A 141 9.80 -14.40 0.76
CA GLY A 141 10.78 -14.95 -0.17
C GLY A 141 12.23 -14.55 0.18
N HIS A 142 13.06 -14.35 -0.84
CA HIS A 142 14.44 -13.85 -0.69
C HIS A 142 14.48 -12.32 -0.55
N SER A 143 13.84 -11.77 0.49
CA SER A 143 13.90 -10.33 0.75
C SER A 143 15.32 -9.87 1.05
N LEU A 144 15.77 -8.81 0.36
CA LEU A 144 17.06 -8.17 0.62
C LEU A 144 17.07 -7.27 1.87
N SER A 145 15.94 -7.15 2.58
CA SER A 145 15.82 -6.24 3.72
C SER A 145 16.86 -6.55 4.80
N LYS A 146 17.08 -7.84 5.10
CA LYS A 146 18.10 -8.24 6.08
C LYS A 146 19.48 -7.73 5.68
N VAL A 147 19.88 -7.96 4.43
CA VAL A 147 21.19 -7.56 3.89
C VAL A 147 21.42 -6.06 4.02
N ILE A 148 20.46 -5.24 3.57
CA ILE A 148 20.62 -3.78 3.62
C ILE A 148 20.57 -3.25 5.05
N HIS A 149 19.74 -3.83 5.93
CA HIS A 149 19.65 -3.35 7.30
C HIS A 149 20.90 -3.68 8.11
N GLU A 150 21.43 -4.90 7.99
CA GLU A 150 22.67 -5.29 8.65
C GLU A 150 23.88 -4.48 8.15
N ALA A 151 23.94 -4.16 6.85
CA ALA A 151 24.94 -3.23 6.31
C ALA A 151 24.80 -1.82 6.93
N GLY A 152 23.57 -1.32 7.06
CA GLY A 152 23.31 -0.03 7.71
C GLY A 152 23.72 -0.01 9.18
N PHE A 153 23.38 -1.06 9.95
CA PHE A 153 23.78 -1.20 11.36
C PHE A 153 25.31 -1.19 11.50
N LYS A 154 26.01 -1.93 10.64
CA LYS A 154 27.47 -1.97 10.59
C LYS A 154 28.06 -0.59 10.29
N SER A 155 27.51 0.16 9.35
CA SER A 155 27.98 1.52 9.00
C SER A 155 27.85 2.50 10.18
N LEU A 156 26.86 2.29 11.05
CA LEU A 156 26.64 3.08 12.27
C LEU A 156 27.47 2.62 13.47
N GLY A 157 28.19 1.49 13.36
CA GLY A 157 28.85 0.85 14.50
C GLY A 157 27.86 0.30 15.54
N ILE A 158 26.61 0.05 15.16
CA ILE A 158 25.56 -0.44 16.04
C ILE A 158 25.51 -1.97 15.97
N ASN A 159 25.67 -2.63 17.12
CA ASN A 159 25.41 -4.06 17.23
C ASN A 159 23.89 -4.29 17.28
N ALA A 160 23.33 -4.85 16.20
CA ALA A 160 21.90 -5.11 16.03
C ALA A 160 21.65 -6.31 15.10
N THR A 161 20.50 -6.95 15.25
CA THR A 161 20.07 -8.08 14.40
C THR A 161 18.83 -7.72 13.58
N TYR A 162 18.67 -8.35 12.43
CA TYR A 162 17.50 -8.18 11.58
C TYR A 162 16.92 -9.54 11.12
N ASP A 163 15.68 -9.82 11.51
CA ASP A 163 15.00 -11.08 11.20
C ASP A 163 13.99 -10.95 10.05
N ILE A 164 13.86 -11.99 9.23
CA ILE A 164 12.78 -12.10 8.23
C ILE A 164 11.69 -12.99 8.82
N LEU A 165 10.54 -12.40 9.14
CA LEU A 165 9.48 -13.02 9.91
C LEU A 165 8.21 -13.15 9.06
N GLU A 166 8.10 -14.24 8.31
CA GLU A 166 6.88 -14.51 7.55
C GLU A 166 5.65 -14.50 8.47
N THR A 167 4.68 -13.70 8.07
CA THR A 167 3.51 -13.35 8.88
C THR A 167 2.32 -13.21 7.95
N PRO A 168 1.52 -14.28 7.76
CA PRO A 168 0.24 -14.21 7.10
C PRO A 168 -0.69 -13.20 7.79
N PRO A 169 -1.68 -12.60 7.07
CA PRO A 169 -2.63 -11.66 7.65
C PRO A 169 -3.30 -12.12 8.94
N ASP A 170 -3.66 -13.41 9.01
CA ASP A 170 -4.42 -13.97 10.13
C ASP A 170 -3.57 -14.08 11.40
N ASN A 171 -2.24 -14.10 11.27
CA ASN A 171 -1.30 -14.20 12.38
C ASN A 171 -0.75 -12.83 12.84
N LEU A 172 -1.24 -11.73 12.27
CA LEU A 172 -0.72 -10.39 12.55
C LEU A 172 -0.80 -10.04 14.05
N VAL A 173 -1.93 -10.34 14.68
CA VAL A 173 -2.16 -10.06 16.11
C VAL A 173 -1.10 -10.76 16.97
N ASP A 174 -0.90 -12.05 16.73
CA ASP A 174 0.03 -12.87 17.50
C ASP A 174 1.48 -12.49 17.21
N ARG A 175 1.81 -12.16 15.96
CA ARG A 175 3.13 -11.65 15.59
C ARG A 175 3.47 -10.36 16.36
N ILE A 176 2.52 -9.42 16.47
CA ILE A 176 2.75 -8.17 17.20
C ILE A 176 2.96 -8.43 18.69
N LYS A 177 2.14 -9.29 19.31
CA LYS A 177 2.33 -9.70 20.71
C LYS A 177 3.70 -10.33 20.91
N TRP A 178 4.09 -11.23 20.00
CA TRP A 178 5.37 -11.92 20.03
C TRP A 178 6.55 -10.95 19.91
N LEU A 179 6.51 -10.00 18.97
CA LEU A 179 7.56 -8.97 18.80
C LEU A 179 7.75 -8.14 20.08
N LYS A 180 6.64 -7.70 20.69
CA LYS A 180 6.65 -6.95 21.97
C LYS A 180 7.17 -7.78 23.13
N GLY A 181 6.87 -9.08 23.17
CA GLY A 181 7.32 -10.02 24.20
C GLY A 181 8.81 -10.36 24.09
N ASN A 182 9.35 -10.40 22.87
CA ASN A 182 10.73 -10.81 22.58
C ASN A 182 11.72 -9.63 22.47
N GLY A 183 11.30 -8.43 22.87
CA GLY A 183 12.19 -7.28 23.01
C GLY A 183 12.61 -6.60 21.71
N TYR A 184 11.85 -6.77 20.61
CA TYR A 184 12.12 -6.02 19.37
C TYR A 184 11.97 -4.52 19.60
N LYS A 185 12.89 -3.73 19.05
CA LYS A 185 12.87 -2.26 19.10
C LYS A 185 12.22 -1.63 17.87
N GLY A 186 12.11 -2.37 16.78
CA GLY A 186 11.45 -1.90 15.57
C GLY A 186 11.27 -3.01 14.57
N PHE A 187 10.44 -2.78 13.56
CA PHE A 187 10.29 -3.71 12.44
C PHE A 187 9.72 -3.00 11.22
N ASN A 188 10.11 -3.45 10.04
CA ASN A 188 9.45 -3.07 8.80
C ASN A 188 8.25 -3.96 8.54
N VAL A 189 7.30 -3.41 7.79
CA VAL A 189 6.05 -4.06 7.41
C VAL A 189 5.94 -4.01 5.89
N THR A 190 5.71 -5.15 5.26
CA THR A 190 5.46 -5.22 3.82
C THR A 190 4.10 -5.84 3.51
N ILE A 191 3.82 -6.05 2.22
CA ILE A 191 2.58 -6.65 1.74
C ILE A 191 2.34 -7.99 2.45
N PRO A 192 1.09 -8.29 2.84
CA PRO A 192 -0.13 -7.49 2.72
C PRO A 192 -0.45 -6.67 3.98
N LEU A 193 0.49 -6.52 4.90
CA LEU A 193 0.26 -6.06 6.27
C LEU A 193 0.31 -4.54 6.46
N LYS A 194 0.77 -3.78 5.44
CA LYS A 194 0.98 -2.31 5.55
C LYS A 194 -0.25 -1.52 5.97
N LEU A 195 -1.46 -1.95 5.58
CA LEU A 195 -2.70 -1.33 6.06
C LEU A 195 -3.19 -1.95 7.38
N PRO A 196 -3.31 -3.29 7.52
CA PRO A 196 -3.76 -3.93 8.76
C PRO A 196 -3.00 -3.54 10.04
N ILE A 197 -1.67 -3.30 9.95
CA ILE A 197 -0.87 -2.94 11.12
C ILE A 197 -1.34 -1.63 11.80
N SER A 198 -1.98 -0.73 11.04
CA SER A 198 -2.49 0.54 11.56
C SER A 198 -3.52 0.41 12.69
N LEU A 199 -4.09 -0.79 12.88
CA LEU A 199 -5.04 -1.07 13.97
C LEU A 199 -4.39 -1.35 15.31
N PHE A 200 -3.08 -1.60 15.32
CA PHE A 200 -2.35 -2.04 16.51
C PHE A 200 -1.37 -0.99 17.04
N VAL A 201 -1.26 0.15 16.34
CA VAL A 201 -0.30 1.20 16.64
C VAL A 201 -0.93 2.28 17.52
N ASN A 202 -0.11 2.89 18.37
CA ASN A 202 -0.52 3.93 19.31
C ASN A 202 -0.45 5.31 18.66
N GLU A 203 0.58 5.54 17.84
CA GLU A 203 0.81 6.81 17.14
C GLU A 203 1.18 6.54 15.67
N VAL A 204 0.80 7.44 14.79
CA VAL A 204 1.03 7.34 13.34
C VAL A 204 1.58 8.68 12.85
N ASP A 205 2.66 8.63 12.10
CA ASP A 205 3.27 9.83 11.52
C ASP A 205 2.44 10.39 10.34
N ASN A 206 2.75 11.63 9.96
CA ASN A 206 2.02 12.30 8.88
C ASN A 206 2.13 11.55 7.54
N TYR A 207 3.29 10.96 7.21
CA TYR A 207 3.39 10.19 5.96
C TYR A 207 2.59 8.90 5.99
N ALA A 208 2.53 8.19 7.11
CA ALA A 208 1.73 6.97 7.23
C ALA A 208 0.23 7.26 7.19
N ASP A 209 -0.23 8.36 7.80
CA ASP A 209 -1.63 8.81 7.67
C ASP A 209 -1.95 9.20 6.22
N LEU A 210 -1.07 9.99 5.58
CA LEU A 210 -1.23 10.42 4.19
C LEU A 210 -1.23 9.23 3.22
N ALA A 211 -0.26 8.33 3.36
CA ALA A 211 -0.11 7.15 2.50
C ALA A 211 -1.20 6.12 2.75
N ARG A 212 -1.85 6.18 3.92
CA ARG A 212 -2.80 5.18 4.42
C ARG A 212 -2.16 3.79 4.47
N ALA A 213 -0.89 3.76 4.86
CA ALA A 213 -0.04 2.59 4.90
C ALA A 213 1.14 2.83 5.83
N VAL A 214 1.49 1.83 6.62
CA VAL A 214 2.64 1.80 7.52
C VAL A 214 3.63 0.77 6.97
N ASN A 215 4.89 1.15 6.79
CA ASN A 215 5.95 0.21 6.40
C ASN A 215 7.08 0.13 7.44
N THR A 216 7.04 0.94 8.50
CA THR A 216 8.07 1.02 9.54
C THR A 216 7.39 1.23 10.89
N VAL A 217 7.78 0.44 11.89
CA VAL A 217 7.28 0.56 13.26
C VAL A 217 8.46 0.68 14.21
N TYR A 218 8.34 1.61 15.16
CA TYR A 218 9.23 1.73 16.31
C TYR A 218 8.49 1.23 17.56
N VAL A 219 9.14 0.37 18.33
CA VAL A 219 8.62 -0.20 19.57
C VAL A 219 9.29 0.51 20.73
N GLU A 220 8.53 1.39 21.39
CA GLU A 220 9.00 2.16 22.53
C GLU A 220 9.36 1.26 23.72
N ALA A 221 10.08 1.82 24.70
CA ALA A 221 10.49 1.09 25.91
C ALA A 221 9.28 0.61 26.74
N ASP A 222 8.18 1.37 26.73
CA ASP A 222 6.89 1.00 27.33
C ASP A 222 6.07 0.01 26.47
N LYS A 223 6.65 -0.45 25.35
CA LYS A 223 6.07 -1.34 24.35
C LYS A 223 4.90 -0.74 23.56
N SER A 224 4.68 0.58 23.62
CA SER A 224 3.81 1.27 22.67
C SER A 224 4.44 1.27 21.27
N LEU A 225 3.61 1.37 20.24
CA LEU A 225 4.04 1.28 18.85
C LEU A 225 3.83 2.61 18.14
N LYS A 226 4.91 3.18 17.59
CA LYS A 226 4.86 4.33 16.69
C LYS A 226 5.05 3.88 15.25
N ALA A 227 4.17 4.33 14.37
CA ALA A 227 4.09 3.86 13.00
C ALA A 227 4.49 4.95 12.01
N TYR A 228 5.24 4.56 10.98
CA TYR A 228 5.79 5.46 9.98
C TYR A 228 5.63 4.90 8.56
N ASN A 229 5.69 5.80 7.58
CA ASN A 229 5.85 5.44 6.17
C ASN A 229 7.13 6.02 5.58
N THR A 230 8.15 5.18 5.48
CA THR A 230 9.44 5.51 4.88
C THR A 230 9.48 5.27 3.38
N ASP A 231 8.46 4.67 2.75
CA ASP A 231 8.40 4.53 1.28
C ASP A 231 8.29 5.91 0.62
N VAL A 232 7.53 6.85 1.22
CA VAL A 232 7.43 8.25 0.76
C VAL A 232 8.81 8.90 0.77
N ILE A 233 9.52 8.77 1.89
CA ILE A 233 10.87 9.32 2.07
C ILE A 233 11.83 8.68 1.08
N GLY A 234 11.78 7.35 0.93
CA GLY A 234 12.62 6.59 0.02
C GLY A 234 12.42 6.98 -1.44
N PHE A 235 11.16 7.13 -1.86
CA PHE A 235 10.81 7.58 -3.21
C PHE A 235 11.37 8.98 -3.47
N ARG A 236 11.13 9.93 -2.56
CA ARG A 236 11.60 11.30 -2.71
C ARG A 236 13.13 11.40 -2.75
N ARG A 237 13.83 10.70 -1.85
CA ARG A 237 15.30 10.72 -1.77
C ARG A 237 15.97 10.03 -2.97
N ALA A 238 15.29 9.09 -3.62
CA ALA A 238 15.77 8.43 -4.82
C ALA A 238 15.72 9.33 -6.07
N ILE A 239 14.95 10.42 -6.06
CA ILE A 239 14.96 11.41 -7.14
C ILE A 239 16.24 12.26 -7.03
N PRO A 240 17.12 12.25 -8.06
CA PRO A 240 18.29 13.12 -8.09
C PRO A 240 17.94 14.60 -7.93
N LYS A 241 18.77 15.34 -7.18
CA LYS A 241 18.51 16.75 -6.82
C LYS A 241 18.45 17.71 -8.01
N ASP A 242 19.03 17.32 -9.15
CA ASP A 242 19.03 18.09 -10.39
C ASP A 242 17.76 17.91 -11.23
N ILE A 243 16.84 17.04 -10.79
CA ILE A 243 15.51 16.87 -11.41
C ILE A 243 14.52 17.80 -10.71
N ASP A 244 14.13 18.88 -11.37
CA ASP A 244 13.13 19.83 -10.87
C ASP A 244 11.74 19.53 -11.43
N LEU A 245 10.84 19.11 -10.53
CA LEU A 245 9.45 18.78 -10.87
C LEU A 245 8.46 19.89 -10.49
N ARG A 246 8.92 21.04 -9.97
CA ARG A 246 8.04 22.13 -9.56
C ARG A 246 7.26 22.66 -10.76
N GLY A 247 5.94 22.73 -10.60
CA GLY A 247 5.03 23.16 -11.66
C GLY A 247 4.94 22.20 -12.86
N LYS A 248 5.54 21.01 -12.79
CA LYS A 248 5.50 20.01 -13.87
C LYS A 248 4.31 19.07 -13.72
N LYS A 249 4.00 18.36 -14.81
CA LYS A 249 3.05 17.25 -14.80
C LYS A 249 3.80 15.93 -14.70
N VAL A 250 3.24 14.98 -13.95
CA VAL A 250 3.81 13.63 -13.80
C VAL A 250 2.75 12.56 -13.97
N ALA A 251 3.15 11.42 -14.53
CA ALA A 251 2.31 10.26 -14.77
C ALA A 251 2.69 9.13 -13.82
N ILE A 252 1.71 8.49 -13.18
CA ILE A 252 1.89 7.31 -12.33
C ILE A 252 1.11 6.13 -12.92
N LEU A 253 1.79 5.04 -13.23
CA LEU A 253 1.19 3.79 -13.64
C LEU A 253 0.86 2.96 -12.39
N GLY A 254 -0.42 2.66 -12.19
CA GLY A 254 -0.96 1.94 -11.04
C GLY A 254 -1.52 2.84 -9.95
N THR A 255 -2.35 2.24 -9.08
CA THR A 255 -3.01 2.92 -7.94
C THR A 255 -2.89 2.11 -6.64
N GLY A 256 -1.82 1.31 -6.52
CA GLY A 256 -1.52 0.50 -5.34
C GLY A 256 -0.79 1.27 -4.23
N GLY A 257 -0.30 0.54 -3.21
CA GLY A 257 0.40 1.16 -2.06
C GLY A 257 1.65 1.95 -2.44
N ALA A 258 2.44 1.47 -3.41
CA ALA A 258 3.59 2.23 -3.94
C ALA A 258 3.15 3.51 -4.67
N ALA A 259 2.01 3.49 -5.37
CA ALA A 259 1.43 4.66 -6.03
C ALA A 259 1.02 5.74 -5.01
N HIS A 260 0.51 5.35 -3.85
CA HIS A 260 0.19 6.29 -2.77
C HIS A 260 1.45 6.98 -2.25
N ALA A 261 2.52 6.22 -2.00
CA ALA A 261 3.79 6.78 -1.52
C ALA A 261 4.42 7.71 -2.56
N ALA A 262 4.46 7.29 -3.83
CA ALA A 262 4.93 8.10 -4.95
C ALA A 262 4.12 9.40 -5.09
N CYS A 263 2.79 9.32 -5.01
CA CYS A 263 1.89 10.47 -5.07
C CYS A 263 2.25 11.53 -4.04
N ILE A 264 2.39 11.14 -2.76
CA ILE A 264 2.71 12.06 -1.66
C ILE A 264 4.11 12.65 -1.83
N ALA A 265 5.09 11.83 -2.21
CA ALA A 265 6.44 12.34 -2.47
C ALA A 265 6.44 13.37 -3.61
N LEU A 266 5.66 13.13 -4.67
CA LEU A 266 5.52 14.03 -5.80
C LEU A 266 4.76 15.32 -5.45
N THR A 267 3.78 15.26 -4.55
CA THR A 267 3.12 16.50 -4.07
C THR A 267 4.11 17.40 -3.33
N GLU A 268 5.03 16.83 -2.56
CA GLU A 268 6.11 17.60 -1.90
C GLU A 268 7.16 18.13 -2.87
N CYS A 269 7.32 17.51 -4.04
CA CYS A 269 8.14 18.06 -5.12
C CYS A 269 7.50 19.27 -5.81
N GLY A 270 6.27 19.65 -5.46
CA GLY A 270 5.60 20.84 -5.98
C GLY A 270 5.08 20.68 -7.41
N VAL A 271 4.76 19.47 -7.84
CA VAL A 271 4.14 19.20 -9.14
C VAL A 271 2.81 19.94 -9.29
N GLN A 272 2.49 20.35 -10.52
CA GLN A 272 1.20 20.96 -10.85
C GLN A 272 0.10 19.90 -11.02
N GLU A 273 0.45 18.75 -11.59
CA GLU A 273 -0.50 17.70 -11.94
C GLU A 273 0.08 16.30 -11.75
N ILE A 274 -0.73 15.40 -11.20
CA ILE A 274 -0.46 13.96 -11.14
C ILE A 274 -1.58 13.21 -11.87
N ALA A 275 -1.23 12.56 -12.98
CA ALA A 275 -2.13 11.68 -13.72
C ALA A 275 -1.88 10.22 -13.34
N PHE A 276 -2.91 9.51 -12.89
CA PHE A 276 -2.87 8.08 -12.62
C PHE A 276 -3.39 7.28 -13.82
N PHE A 277 -2.70 6.22 -14.17
CA PHE A 277 -3.12 5.27 -15.20
C PHE A 277 -3.35 3.90 -14.58
N THR A 278 -4.58 3.39 -14.68
CA THR A 278 -4.99 2.14 -14.03
C THR A 278 -5.82 1.27 -14.98
N ARG A 279 -5.79 -0.04 -14.76
CA ARG A 279 -6.66 -0.99 -15.49
C ARG A 279 -8.14 -0.83 -15.13
N ASN A 280 -8.43 -0.38 -13.91
CA ASN A 280 -9.79 -0.27 -13.39
C ASN A 280 -9.95 1.06 -12.66
N ILE A 281 -10.56 2.03 -13.36
CA ILE A 281 -10.85 3.36 -12.83
C ILE A 281 -11.70 3.29 -11.55
N PRO A 282 -12.79 2.49 -11.47
CA PRO A 282 -13.59 2.39 -10.25
C PRO A 282 -12.77 2.09 -8.98
N ASN A 283 -11.76 1.23 -9.06
CA ASN A 283 -10.89 0.91 -7.92
C ASN A 283 -10.05 2.09 -7.41
N SER A 284 -9.98 3.19 -8.17
CA SER A 284 -9.13 4.35 -7.91
C SER A 284 -9.92 5.59 -7.48
N ILE A 285 -11.26 5.57 -7.56
CA ILE A 285 -12.14 6.68 -7.16
C ILE A 285 -11.85 7.11 -5.72
N ASP A 286 -11.71 6.12 -4.84
CA ASP A 286 -11.42 6.27 -3.43
C ASP A 286 -10.08 6.94 -3.14
N LEU A 287 -9.07 6.69 -3.98
CA LEU A 287 -7.78 7.37 -3.92
C LEU A 287 -7.91 8.79 -4.46
N MET A 288 -8.59 8.98 -5.60
CA MET A 288 -8.74 10.28 -6.26
C MET A 288 -9.47 11.28 -5.37
N ASN A 289 -10.59 10.87 -4.77
CA ASN A 289 -11.35 11.69 -3.84
C ASN A 289 -10.51 12.06 -2.61
N TYR A 290 -9.67 11.14 -2.14
CA TYR A 290 -8.81 11.38 -1.00
C TYR A 290 -7.71 12.41 -1.32
N VAL A 291 -6.95 12.22 -2.40
CA VAL A 291 -5.81 13.10 -2.73
C VAL A 291 -6.28 14.49 -3.17
N ARG A 292 -7.40 14.61 -3.90
CA ARG A 292 -7.99 15.91 -4.28
C ARG A 292 -8.42 16.73 -3.06
N ARG A 293 -8.97 16.08 -2.02
CA ARG A 293 -9.31 16.76 -0.76
C ARG A 293 -8.07 17.17 0.04
N LYS A 294 -7.04 16.31 0.07
CA LYS A 294 -5.82 16.55 0.86
C LYS A 294 -4.88 17.57 0.20
N PHE A 295 -4.84 17.63 -1.12
CA PHE A 295 -3.93 18.48 -1.89
C PHE A 295 -4.70 19.30 -2.94
N PRO A 296 -5.55 20.26 -2.52
CA PRO A 296 -6.43 20.99 -3.44
C PRO A 296 -5.69 21.88 -4.45
N ALA A 297 -4.41 22.17 -4.23
CA ALA A 297 -3.57 22.96 -5.14
C ALA A 297 -2.98 22.14 -6.31
N ILE A 298 -3.13 20.81 -6.28
CA ILE A 298 -2.58 19.90 -7.29
C ILE A 298 -3.74 19.31 -8.09
N ASN A 299 -3.59 19.30 -9.42
CA ASN A 299 -4.54 18.65 -10.29
C ASN A 299 -4.31 17.14 -10.27
N PHE A 300 -5.38 16.38 -10.03
CA PHE A 300 -5.34 14.92 -10.07
C PHE A 300 -6.28 14.38 -11.12
N ASN A 301 -5.74 13.61 -12.03
CA ASN A 301 -6.50 12.94 -13.08
C ASN A 301 -6.32 11.42 -12.99
N VAL A 302 -7.32 10.67 -13.44
CA VAL A 302 -7.24 9.22 -13.56
C VAL A 302 -7.74 8.79 -14.92
N TYR A 303 -6.96 7.94 -15.57
CA TYR A 303 -7.23 7.42 -16.89
C TYR A 303 -7.10 5.92 -16.89
N GLN A 304 -7.76 5.31 -17.88
CA GLN A 304 -7.60 3.90 -18.16
C GLN A 304 -6.26 3.67 -18.86
N ILE A 305 -5.46 2.71 -18.37
CA ILE A 305 -4.09 2.49 -18.84
C ILE A 305 -4.04 2.03 -20.30
N GLU A 306 -5.05 1.28 -20.76
CA GLU A 306 -5.15 0.83 -22.15
C GLU A 306 -5.40 1.98 -23.15
N ASN A 307 -5.78 3.16 -22.65
CA ASN A 307 -6.05 4.35 -23.46
C ASN A 307 -4.88 5.35 -23.49
N ILE A 308 -3.70 4.99 -22.97
CA ILE A 308 -2.53 5.86 -23.07
C ILE A 308 -2.15 5.99 -24.55
N ARG A 309 -2.31 7.20 -25.11
CA ARG A 309 -1.90 7.54 -26.48
C ARG A 309 -0.64 8.38 -26.54
N ASN A 310 -0.45 9.25 -25.56
CA ASN A 310 0.60 10.24 -25.54
C ASN A 310 0.97 10.55 -24.08
N LEU A 311 2.27 10.67 -23.81
CA LEU A 311 2.85 11.03 -22.52
C LEU A 311 3.74 12.28 -22.58
N GLY A 312 3.84 12.94 -23.73
CA GLY A 312 4.73 14.08 -23.99
C GLY A 312 4.43 15.35 -23.18
N GLU A 313 3.33 15.41 -22.44
CA GLU A 313 3.09 16.50 -21.47
C GLU A 313 3.71 16.23 -20.08
N TYR A 314 4.12 14.99 -19.80
CA TYR A 314 4.64 14.58 -18.50
C TYR A 314 6.17 14.64 -18.45
N SER A 315 6.72 15.32 -17.44
CA SER A 315 8.16 15.37 -17.19
C SER A 315 8.69 14.13 -16.48
N MET A 316 7.81 13.32 -15.90
CA MET A 316 8.17 12.06 -15.28
C MET A 316 7.08 11.01 -15.47
N LEU A 317 7.47 9.80 -15.85
CA LEU A 317 6.65 8.60 -15.85
C LEU A 317 7.11 7.66 -14.74
N VAL A 318 6.22 7.33 -13.81
CA VAL A 318 6.51 6.48 -12.65
C VAL A 318 5.77 5.15 -12.80
N ASN A 319 6.49 4.03 -12.89
CA ASN A 319 5.88 2.71 -12.78
C ASN A 319 5.77 2.29 -11.31
N THR A 320 4.55 2.05 -10.86
CA THR A 320 4.25 1.47 -9.53
C THR A 320 3.47 0.16 -9.61
N THR A 321 3.34 -0.39 -10.83
CA THR A 321 2.74 -1.70 -11.08
C THR A 321 3.78 -2.80 -10.89
N PRO A 322 3.37 -4.07 -10.69
CA PRO A 322 4.31 -5.20 -10.67
C PRO A 322 4.78 -5.64 -12.07
N ILE A 323 4.37 -4.96 -13.15
CA ILE A 323 4.75 -5.33 -14.52
C ILE A 323 6.22 -4.96 -14.74
N GLY A 324 7.01 -5.92 -15.22
CA GLY A 324 8.48 -5.84 -15.31
C GLY A 324 9.21 -6.48 -14.12
N MET A 325 8.51 -6.88 -13.07
CA MET A 325 9.10 -7.55 -11.91
C MET A 325 9.44 -9.00 -12.26
N LEU A 326 10.58 -9.49 -11.76
CA LEU A 326 11.04 -10.86 -12.03
C LEU A 326 9.94 -11.88 -11.72
N GLY A 327 9.73 -12.83 -12.63
CA GLY A 327 8.65 -13.82 -12.56
C GLY A 327 7.64 -13.66 -13.69
N LYS A 328 6.34 -13.80 -13.38
CA LYS A 328 5.26 -13.93 -14.39
C LYS A 328 5.13 -12.77 -15.38
N ALA A 329 5.58 -11.57 -15.02
CA ALA A 329 5.47 -10.37 -15.86
C ALA A 329 6.83 -9.70 -16.10
N GLY A 330 7.94 -10.43 -15.95
CA GLY A 330 9.30 -9.88 -16.02
C GLY A 330 9.67 -9.33 -17.40
N ASP A 331 9.14 -9.94 -18.46
CA ASP A 331 9.39 -9.56 -19.85
C ASP A 331 8.32 -8.61 -20.43
N MET A 332 7.42 -8.11 -19.57
CA MET A 332 6.35 -7.20 -19.97
C MET A 332 6.71 -5.74 -19.67
N MET A 333 6.11 -4.82 -20.43
CA MET A 333 6.18 -3.38 -20.20
C MET A 333 4.80 -2.87 -19.77
N PRO A 334 4.70 -1.94 -18.80
CA PRO A 334 3.41 -1.46 -18.30
C PRO A 334 2.73 -0.45 -19.25
N VAL A 335 3.41 -0.03 -20.31
CA VAL A 335 2.93 0.89 -21.35
C VAL A 335 3.38 0.37 -22.72
N GLU A 336 2.68 0.79 -23.76
CA GLU A 336 3.07 0.50 -25.14
C GLU A 336 4.29 1.32 -25.58
N THR A 337 5.05 0.80 -26.54
CA THR A 337 6.29 1.44 -27.02
C THR A 337 6.03 2.85 -27.57
N TYR A 338 4.98 3.04 -28.37
CA TYR A 338 4.66 4.35 -28.96
C TYR A 338 4.32 5.41 -27.89
N ALA A 339 3.73 5.01 -26.76
CA ALA A 339 3.43 5.91 -25.66
C ALA A 339 4.72 6.33 -24.95
N LEU A 340 5.65 5.39 -24.75
CA LEU A 340 6.97 5.68 -24.19
C LEU A 340 7.78 6.61 -25.12
N GLU A 341 7.74 6.36 -26.43
CA GLU A 341 8.41 7.19 -27.45
C GLU A 341 7.88 8.63 -27.53
N SER A 342 6.65 8.86 -27.06
CA SER A 342 6.06 10.21 -27.03
C SER A 342 6.57 11.09 -25.89
N LEU A 343 7.30 10.54 -24.91
CA LEU A 343 7.92 11.33 -23.84
C LEU A 343 8.95 12.31 -24.42
N ASN A 344 9.01 13.52 -23.85
CA ASN A 344 10.06 14.47 -24.21
C ASN A 344 11.43 13.94 -23.80
N ARG A 345 12.48 14.38 -24.51
CA ARG A 345 13.86 13.92 -24.28
C ARG A 345 14.40 14.24 -22.87
N ASP A 346 13.86 15.25 -22.22
CA ASP A 346 14.20 15.67 -20.86
C ASP A 346 13.34 14.96 -19.79
N ALA A 347 12.38 14.12 -20.19
CA ALA A 347 11.54 13.38 -19.27
C ALA A 347 12.31 12.25 -18.56
N VAL A 348 11.81 11.88 -17.39
CA VAL A 348 12.41 10.87 -16.51
C VAL A 348 11.50 9.65 -16.40
N VAL A 349 12.05 8.45 -16.54
CA VAL A 349 11.33 7.20 -16.29
C VAL A 349 11.80 6.61 -14.96
N TYR A 350 10.89 6.55 -13.99
CA TYR A 350 11.16 6.01 -12.67
C TYR A 350 10.38 4.70 -12.47
N ASP A 351 11.09 3.57 -12.39
CA ASP A 351 10.49 2.29 -12.06
C ASP A 351 10.77 1.92 -10.59
N VAL A 352 9.72 1.73 -9.77
CA VAL A 352 9.91 1.36 -8.35
C VAL A 352 10.33 -0.11 -8.17
N ILE A 353 10.33 -0.90 -9.24
CA ILE A 353 10.83 -2.27 -9.23
C ILE A 353 12.36 -2.25 -9.13
N TYR A 354 12.90 -2.99 -8.15
CA TYR A 354 14.34 -3.13 -7.94
C TYR A 354 14.91 -4.47 -8.42
N ASN A 355 14.06 -5.48 -8.65
CA ASN A 355 14.46 -6.80 -9.13
C ASN A 355 13.56 -7.22 -10.31
N PRO A 356 14.08 -7.32 -11.54
CA PRO A 356 15.50 -7.30 -11.93
C PRO A 356 16.16 -5.92 -11.87
N LYS A 357 17.51 -5.87 -11.93
CA LYS A 357 18.31 -4.61 -11.95
C LYS A 357 17.85 -3.63 -13.04
N LYS A 358 17.41 -4.15 -14.20
CA LYS A 358 16.80 -3.39 -15.28
C LYS A 358 15.56 -4.11 -15.81
N THR A 359 14.39 -3.52 -15.60
CA THR A 359 13.12 -3.98 -16.19
C THR A 359 13.08 -3.68 -17.68
N VAL A 360 12.10 -4.25 -18.39
CA VAL A 360 11.88 -3.95 -19.82
C VAL A 360 11.61 -2.46 -20.04
N LEU A 361 10.85 -1.82 -19.15
CA LEU A 361 10.59 -0.38 -19.18
C LEU A 361 11.89 0.43 -19.11
N ILE A 362 12.75 0.13 -18.14
CA ILE A 362 14.03 0.85 -17.96
C ILE A 362 14.92 0.67 -19.20
N ARG A 363 15.03 -0.55 -19.74
CA ARG A 363 15.83 -0.80 -20.95
C ARG A 363 15.27 -0.07 -22.17
N ALA A 364 13.95 0.00 -22.32
CA ALA A 364 13.30 0.72 -23.41
C ALA A 364 13.53 2.24 -23.30
N ALA A 365 13.41 2.80 -22.09
CA ALA A 365 13.68 4.21 -21.83
C ALA A 365 15.15 4.58 -22.11
N GLU A 366 16.11 3.75 -21.69
CA GLU A 366 17.53 3.95 -21.97
C GLU A 366 17.83 3.96 -23.48
N LYS A 367 17.18 3.09 -24.28
CA LYS A 367 17.32 3.09 -25.75
C LYS A 367 16.83 4.39 -26.40
N LEU A 368 15.90 5.07 -25.77
CA LEU A 368 15.41 6.39 -26.18
C LEU A 368 16.26 7.54 -25.63
N ASN A 369 17.35 7.24 -24.93
CA ASN A 369 18.20 8.20 -24.20
C ASN A 369 17.44 9.00 -23.13
N LEU A 370 16.35 8.45 -22.60
CA LEU A 370 15.64 9.04 -21.46
C LEU A 370 16.41 8.76 -20.17
N ARG A 371 16.32 9.71 -19.23
CA ARG A 371 16.89 9.51 -17.91
C ARG A 371 16.07 8.49 -17.13
N THR A 372 16.74 7.57 -16.43
CA THR A 372 16.08 6.51 -15.68
C THR A 372 16.42 6.53 -14.20
N ILE A 373 15.46 6.14 -13.37
CA ILE A 373 15.62 5.88 -11.93
C ILE A 373 15.08 4.46 -11.68
N THR A 374 15.86 3.59 -11.05
CA THR A 374 15.45 2.23 -10.70
C THR A 374 15.01 2.12 -9.25
N GLY A 375 14.28 1.05 -8.92
CA GLY A 375 13.69 0.88 -7.59
C GLY A 375 14.70 0.60 -6.49
N LEU A 376 15.96 0.26 -6.83
CA LEU A 376 16.96 -0.11 -5.85
C LEU A 376 17.29 1.04 -4.89
N ASP A 377 17.42 2.26 -5.43
CA ASP A 377 17.75 3.42 -4.60
C ASP A 377 16.58 3.76 -3.67
N MET A 378 15.34 3.66 -4.15
CA MET A 378 14.14 3.77 -3.30
C MET A 378 14.15 2.74 -2.18
N PHE A 379 14.44 1.48 -2.52
CA PHE A 379 14.48 0.36 -1.59
C PHE A 379 15.54 0.54 -0.49
N ILE A 380 16.67 1.17 -0.81
CA ILE A 380 17.71 1.48 0.18
C ILE A 380 17.33 2.73 0.98
N TYR A 381 16.89 3.82 0.35
CA TYR A 381 16.56 5.05 1.07
C TYR A 381 15.40 4.90 2.06
N GLN A 382 14.42 4.04 1.77
CA GLN A 382 13.37 3.73 2.74
C GLN A 382 13.92 3.00 3.99
N ALA A 383 14.96 2.17 3.82
CA ALA A 383 15.62 1.47 4.92
C ALA A 383 16.53 2.41 5.71
N VAL A 384 17.26 3.31 5.03
CA VAL A 384 18.00 4.41 5.66
C VAL A 384 17.08 5.22 6.58
N ALA A 385 15.92 5.64 6.06
CA ALA A 385 14.94 6.39 6.83
C ALA A 385 14.36 5.59 8.01
N ALA A 386 14.18 4.27 7.87
CA ALA A 386 13.74 3.42 8.99
C ALA A 386 14.79 3.37 10.11
N GLN A 387 16.08 3.26 9.76
CA GLN A 387 17.16 3.28 10.76
C GLN A 387 17.34 4.66 11.40
N GLU A 388 17.16 5.75 10.65
CA GLU A 388 17.10 7.11 11.21
C GLU A 388 16.01 7.24 12.28
N ILE A 389 14.83 6.65 12.04
CA ILE A 389 13.74 6.62 13.03
C ILE A 389 14.12 5.81 14.27
N TRP A 390 14.77 4.66 14.10
CA TRP A 390 15.08 3.76 15.21
C TRP A 390 16.25 4.21 16.09
N PHE A 391 17.23 4.91 15.51
CA PHE A 391 18.47 5.26 16.20
C PHE A 391 18.73 6.76 16.30
N GLY A 392 18.06 7.59 15.49
CA GLY A 392 18.35 9.02 15.41
C GLY A 392 19.62 9.36 14.61
N ASN A 393 20.27 8.36 14.00
CA ASN A 393 21.47 8.52 13.18
C ASN A 393 21.23 8.00 11.76
N THR A 394 21.88 8.61 10.78
CA THR A 394 21.77 8.24 9.36
C THR A 394 22.84 7.20 8.99
N PRO A 395 22.47 5.97 8.59
CA PRO A 395 23.43 4.99 8.07
C PRO A 395 24.01 5.41 6.71
N ASP A 396 25.17 4.87 6.35
CA ASP A 396 25.78 5.16 5.06
C ASP A 396 25.03 4.46 3.91
N PHE A 397 24.47 5.28 3.01
CA PHE A 397 23.72 4.79 1.86
C PHE A 397 24.57 3.94 0.90
N LYS A 398 25.85 4.27 0.71
CA LYS A 398 26.72 3.57 -0.25
C LYS A 398 27.03 2.17 0.25
N ASP A 399 27.34 2.01 1.54
CA ASP A 399 27.57 0.70 2.15
C ASP A 399 26.35 -0.21 1.99
N MET A 400 25.15 0.32 2.27
CA MET A 400 23.90 -0.41 2.07
C MET A 400 23.65 -0.75 0.60
N LYS A 401 23.99 0.15 -0.33
CA LYS A 401 23.86 -0.08 -1.77
C LYS A 401 24.82 -1.14 -2.30
N ILE A 402 26.06 -1.14 -1.83
CA ILE A 402 27.06 -2.17 -2.18
C ILE A 402 26.54 -3.54 -1.74
N ALA A 403 26.12 -3.67 -0.48
CA ALA A 403 25.59 -4.92 0.05
C ALA A 403 24.36 -5.41 -0.75
N ALA A 404 23.45 -4.50 -1.13
CA ALA A 404 22.31 -4.85 -1.96
C ALA A 404 22.71 -5.36 -3.36
N LEU A 405 23.71 -4.72 -3.98
CA LEU A 405 24.19 -5.08 -5.31
C LEU A 405 24.95 -6.42 -5.34
N GLU A 406 25.67 -6.76 -4.27
CA GLU A 406 26.34 -8.05 -4.09
C GLU A 406 25.35 -9.21 -3.91
N ALA A 407 24.17 -8.93 -3.33
CA ALA A 407 23.12 -9.92 -3.10
C ALA A 407 22.11 -10.06 -4.24
N LEU A 408 22.15 -9.18 -5.26
CA LEU A 408 21.32 -9.20 -6.48
C LEU A 408 22.04 -9.85 -7.66
#